data_AF-A0A7D6F234-F1
#
_entry.id   AF-A0A7D6F234-F1
#
_cell.length_a   1.000
_cell.length_b   1.000
_cell.length_c   1.000
_cell.angle_alpha   90.00
_cell.angle_beta   90.00
_cell.angle_gamma   90.00
#
_symmetry.space_group_name_H-M   'P 1'
#
loop_
_entity.id
_entity.type
_entity.pdbx_description
1 polymer ?
#
loop_
_entity_poly.entity_id
_entity_poly.type
_entity_poly.pdbx_seq_one_letter_code
_entity_poly.pdbx_strand_id
1 'polypeptide(L)'
;MKRSRSRPQVQAPSQNLDSFLDVLTNTVGVMIFVCLFASLTAAVSPALVRTPIARETRKQVYFFECRENRALPLEEDQASEAIDRHLRRITENPFADPRQIQQQLASFRHTTRYYDVRLSLVRSQGQPILQTLFELRDRSGGESFSTLEKPSSNFRRTIDRLSPSRYSLVFFVRPDSFDCFRAARAVAWRSGFDVGWEPMADGRAIIFVSGGGRRVTVQ
;
A
#
# COMPACT_ATOMS: atom_id res chain seq x y z
N MET A 1 -101.98 -29.12 13.39
CA MET A 1 -100.59 -29.59 13.60
C MET A 1 -99.63 -28.41 13.44
N LYS A 2 -99.01 -27.91 14.52
CA LYS A 2 -98.15 -26.71 14.50
C LYS A 2 -96.70 -27.10 14.15
N ARG A 3 -96.23 -26.70 12.95
CA ARG A 3 -94.82 -26.77 12.53
C ARG A 3 -94.01 -25.70 13.27
N SER A 4 -93.13 -26.11 14.18
CA SER A 4 -92.16 -25.21 14.82
C SER A 4 -90.82 -25.31 14.07
N ARG A 5 -90.38 -24.16 13.53
CA ARG A 5 -89.10 -23.96 12.84
C ARG A 5 -87.97 -23.83 13.87
N SER A 6 -86.90 -24.61 13.72
CA SER A 6 -85.67 -24.45 14.48
C SER A 6 -84.96 -23.15 14.08
N ARG A 7 -84.63 -22.30 15.06
CA ARG A 7 -83.89 -21.04 14.86
C ARG A 7 -82.39 -21.32 14.71
N PRO A 8 -81.67 -20.60 13.84
CA PRO A 8 -80.22 -20.73 13.71
C PRO A 8 -79.52 -20.22 14.99
N GLN A 9 -78.59 -21.04 15.49
CA GLN A 9 -77.75 -20.73 16.65
C GLN A 9 -76.72 -19.67 16.25
N VAL A 10 -76.79 -18.51 16.90
CA VAL A 10 -75.84 -17.41 16.75
C VAL A 10 -74.49 -17.85 17.31
N GLN A 11 -73.48 -18.03 16.45
CA GLN A 11 -72.10 -18.24 16.88
C GLN A 11 -71.58 -16.95 17.52
N ALA A 12 -71.19 -17.03 18.79
CA ALA A 12 -70.49 -15.94 19.47
C ALA A 12 -69.10 -15.76 18.83
N PRO A 13 -68.62 -14.52 18.63
CA PRO A 13 -67.31 -14.27 18.03
C PRO A 13 -66.22 -14.76 18.99
N SER A 14 -65.51 -15.84 18.63
CA SER A 14 -64.27 -16.21 19.29
C SER A 14 -63.24 -15.14 18.95
N GLN A 15 -62.86 -14.31 19.92
CA GLN A 15 -61.75 -13.37 19.76
C GLN A 15 -60.51 -14.15 19.33
N ASN A 16 -59.99 -13.79 18.16
CA ASN A 16 -58.92 -14.49 17.47
C ASN A 16 -57.57 -14.15 18.14
N LEU A 17 -57.35 -14.70 19.34
CA LEU A 17 -56.14 -14.52 20.14
C LEU A 17 -54.88 -14.97 19.39
N ASP A 18 -55.02 -15.93 18.47
CA ASP A 18 -53.93 -16.39 17.60
C ASP A 18 -53.42 -15.25 16.70
N SER A 19 -54.32 -14.45 16.12
CA SER A 19 -53.94 -13.29 15.31
C SER A 19 -53.22 -12.20 16.12
N PHE A 20 -53.57 -12.05 17.41
CA PHE A 20 -52.88 -11.11 18.29
C PHE A 20 -51.47 -11.59 18.65
N LEU A 21 -51.30 -12.89 18.91
CA LEU A 21 -50.02 -13.52 19.18
C LEU A 21 -49.11 -13.52 17.93
N ASP A 22 -49.67 -13.67 16.74
CA ASP A 22 -48.94 -13.55 15.47
C ASP A 22 -48.38 -12.14 15.26
N VAL A 23 -49.21 -11.12 15.50
CA VAL A 23 -48.78 -9.71 15.41
C VAL A 23 -47.71 -9.40 16.47
N LEU A 24 -47.88 -9.89 17.71
CA LEU A 24 -46.89 -9.73 18.77
C LEU A 24 -45.57 -10.41 18.43
N THR A 25 -45.60 -11.66 17.96
CA THR A 25 -44.39 -12.43 17.65
C THR A 25 -43.63 -11.82 16.48
N ASN A 26 -44.35 -11.37 15.45
CA ASN A 26 -43.74 -10.67 14.32
C ASN A 26 -43.10 -9.34 14.76
N THR A 27 -43.78 -8.57 15.61
CA THR A 27 -43.26 -7.29 16.12
C THR A 27 -42.03 -7.50 17.00
N VAL A 28 -42.08 -8.49 17.91
CA VAL A 28 -40.95 -8.84 18.78
C VAL A 28 -39.76 -9.35 17.96
N GLY A 29 -39.99 -10.16 16.93
CA GLY A 29 -38.95 -10.62 16.02
C GLY A 29 -38.23 -9.49 15.30
N VAL A 30 -38.99 -8.52 14.77
CA VAL A 30 -38.42 -7.32 14.13
C VAL A 30 -37.63 -6.49 15.15
N MET A 31 -38.14 -6.32 16.37
CA MET A 31 -37.43 -5.58 17.43
C MET A 31 -36.11 -6.26 17.81
N ILE A 32 -36.09 -7.59 17.95
CA ILE A 32 -34.87 -8.34 18.24
C ILE A 32 -33.84 -8.15 17.12
N PHE A 33 -34.27 -8.23 15.85
CA PHE A 33 -33.39 -8.04 14.70
C PHE A 33 -32.80 -6.62 14.66
N VAL A 34 -33.62 -5.59 14.89
CA VAL A 34 -33.17 -4.19 14.94
C VAL A 34 -32.19 -3.97 16.09
N CYS A 35 -32.44 -4.54 17.28
CA CYS A 35 -31.54 -4.43 18.43
C CYS A 35 -30.19 -5.13 18.18
N LEU A 36 -30.20 -6.32 17.58
CA LEU A 36 -28.98 -7.04 17.21
C LEU A 36 -28.18 -6.27 16.16
N PHE A 37 -28.85 -5.76 15.13
CA PHE A 37 -28.21 -4.97 14.08
C PHE A 37 -27.62 -3.66 14.63
N ALA A 38 -28.38 -2.93 15.46
CA ALA A 38 -27.91 -1.72 16.13
C ALA A 38 -26.68 -2.01 17.01
N SER A 39 -26.70 -3.11 17.76
CA SER A 39 -25.56 -3.54 18.59
C SER A 39 -24.32 -3.88 17.77
N LEU A 40 -24.48 -4.58 16.64
CA LEU A 40 -23.39 -4.87 15.71
C LEU A 40 -22.81 -3.59 15.08
N THR A 41 -23.67 -2.64 14.69
CA THR A 41 -23.20 -1.35 14.16
C THR A 41 -22.49 -0.49 15.22
N ALA A 42 -22.93 -0.57 16.49
CA ALA A 42 -22.31 0.17 17.59
C ALA A 42 -20.97 -0.45 18.06
N ALA A 43 -20.80 -1.77 17.89
CA ALA A 43 -19.56 -2.47 18.24
C ALA A 43 -18.37 -2.11 17.33
N VAL A 44 -18.62 -1.47 16.19
CA VAL A 44 -17.56 -0.90 15.35
C VAL A 44 -17.28 0.52 15.82
N SER A 45 -16.61 0.66 16.96
CA SER A 45 -15.93 1.93 17.25
C SER A 45 -14.85 2.11 16.19
N PRO A 46 -14.90 3.15 15.33
CA PRO A 46 -13.73 3.52 14.57
C PRO A 46 -12.68 3.88 15.61
N ALA A 47 -11.64 3.05 15.72
CA ALA A 47 -10.46 3.42 16.48
C ALA A 47 -10.12 4.84 16.03
N LEU A 48 -9.95 5.76 16.99
CA LEU A 48 -9.60 7.15 16.71
C LEU A 48 -8.16 7.14 16.19
N VAL A 49 -8.00 6.71 14.93
CA VAL A 49 -6.74 6.70 14.21
C VAL A 49 -6.45 8.17 14.00
N ARG A 50 -5.62 8.73 14.86
CA ARG A 50 -4.95 10.00 14.57
C ARG A 50 -4.24 9.78 13.24
N THR A 51 -4.83 10.28 12.16
CA THR A 51 -4.20 10.24 10.85
C THR A 51 -2.90 11.02 11.00
N PRO A 52 -1.74 10.37 10.84
CA PRO A 52 -0.49 11.09 10.99
C PRO A 52 -0.46 12.14 9.87
N ILE A 53 -0.08 13.37 10.22
CA ILE A 53 -0.14 14.53 9.33
C ILE A 53 0.83 14.28 8.18
N ALA A 54 0.32 13.76 7.07
CA ALA A 54 1.08 13.54 5.86
C ALA A 54 1.37 14.89 5.19
N ARG A 55 2.65 15.19 4.93
CA ARG A 55 3.09 16.40 4.24
C ARG A 55 3.92 16.02 3.03
N GLU A 56 3.78 16.76 1.94
CA GLU A 56 4.69 16.59 0.80
C GLU A 56 6.09 17.03 1.18
N THR A 57 7.08 16.19 0.91
CA THR A 57 8.49 16.54 1.17
C THR A 57 9.11 17.25 -0.03
N ARG A 58 9.87 18.32 0.25
CA ARG A 58 10.79 18.94 -0.73
C ARG A 58 12.22 18.42 -0.59
N LYS A 59 12.47 17.54 0.39
CA LYS A 59 13.77 16.91 0.63
C LYS A 59 14.05 15.87 -0.45
N GLN A 60 15.32 15.52 -0.61
CA GLN A 60 15.68 14.35 -1.40
C GLN A 60 15.11 13.09 -0.74
N VAL A 61 14.75 12.09 -1.53
CA VAL A 61 14.14 10.87 -1.01
C VAL A 61 15.11 9.71 -1.14
N TYR A 62 15.31 8.98 -0.06
CA TYR A 62 16.05 7.73 -0.08
C TYR A 62 15.07 6.56 0.09
N PHE A 63 15.11 5.62 -0.86
CA PHE A 63 14.13 4.53 -0.92
C PHE A 63 14.66 3.23 -0.31
N PHE A 64 13.77 2.58 0.43
CA PHE A 64 13.92 1.22 0.92
C PHE A 64 12.74 0.36 0.44
N GLU A 65 12.98 -0.94 0.26
CA GLU A 65 11.92 -1.94 0.20
C GLU A 65 11.89 -2.72 1.52
N CYS A 66 10.69 -2.96 2.03
CA CYS A 66 10.44 -3.94 3.07
C CYS A 66 9.80 -5.17 2.43
N ARG A 67 10.57 -6.26 2.34
CA ARG A 67 10.16 -7.53 1.73
C ARG A 67 10.74 -8.70 2.53
N GLU A 68 10.00 -9.80 2.67
CA GLU A 68 10.40 -10.97 3.47
C GLU A 68 10.84 -10.58 4.90
N ASN A 69 10.17 -9.56 5.45
CA ASN A 69 10.44 -8.95 6.75
C ASN A 69 11.87 -8.43 6.92
N ARG A 70 12.45 -7.96 5.80
CA ARG A 70 13.80 -7.37 5.71
C ARG A 70 13.75 -6.00 5.05
N ALA A 71 14.64 -5.11 5.48
CA ALA A 71 14.82 -3.80 4.84
C ALA A 71 15.96 -3.87 3.82
N LEU A 72 15.66 -3.47 2.59
CA LEU A 72 16.60 -3.45 1.47
C LEU A 72 16.72 -2.02 0.93
N PRO A 73 17.89 -1.35 1.03
CA PRO A 73 18.10 -0.10 0.31
C PRO A 73 18.03 -0.35 -1.19
N LEU A 74 17.31 0.52 -1.92
CA LEU A 74 17.25 0.44 -3.38
C LEU A 74 18.54 0.94 -4.03
N GLU A 75 19.22 1.92 -3.40
CA GLU A 75 20.36 2.65 -3.98
C GLU A 75 19.97 3.32 -5.32
N GLU A 76 18.78 3.93 -5.34
CA GLU A 76 18.21 4.60 -6.53
C GLU A 76 19.08 5.76 -7.02
N ASP A 77 19.79 6.43 -6.11
CA ASP A 77 20.79 7.45 -6.39
C ASP A 77 21.91 6.92 -7.31
N GLN A 78 22.48 5.77 -6.97
CA GLN A 78 23.54 5.13 -7.77
C GLN A 78 23.00 4.67 -9.14
N ALA A 79 21.79 4.14 -9.14
CA ALA A 79 21.12 3.72 -10.37
C ALA A 79 20.83 4.93 -11.29
N SER A 80 20.34 6.03 -10.73
CA SER A 80 20.04 7.26 -11.44
C SER A 80 21.30 7.87 -12.06
N GLU A 81 22.41 7.94 -11.31
CA GLU A 81 23.70 8.38 -11.85
C GLU A 81 24.22 7.50 -12.99
N ALA A 82 24.02 6.18 -12.91
CA ALA A 82 24.38 5.25 -13.98
C ALA A 82 23.51 5.43 -15.23
N ILE A 83 22.20 5.63 -15.05
CA ILE A 83 21.24 5.92 -16.11
C ILE A 83 21.60 7.23 -16.79
N ASP A 84 21.83 8.31 -16.04
CA ASP A 84 22.18 9.62 -16.58
C ASP A 84 23.46 9.58 -17.43
N ARG A 85 24.50 8.87 -16.94
CA ARG A 85 25.73 8.64 -17.71
C ARG A 85 25.49 7.81 -18.97
N HIS A 86 24.52 6.91 -18.97
CA HIS A 86 24.15 6.15 -20.14
C HIS A 86 23.35 6.98 -21.14
N LEU A 87 22.35 7.72 -20.67
CA LEU A 87 21.52 8.60 -21.50
C LEU A 87 22.35 9.70 -22.17
N ARG A 88 23.28 10.33 -21.45
CA ARG A 88 24.20 11.33 -22.02
C ARG A 88 24.93 10.80 -23.26
N ARG A 89 25.51 9.59 -23.16
CA ARG A 89 26.20 8.93 -24.27
C ARG A 89 25.30 8.61 -25.46
N ILE A 90 24.05 8.25 -25.22
CA ILE A 90 23.08 7.99 -26.30
C ILE A 90 22.73 9.31 -27.01
N THR A 91 22.54 10.39 -26.24
CA THR A 91 22.14 11.70 -26.77
C THR A 91 23.27 12.52 -27.40
N GLU A 92 24.53 12.08 -27.26
CA GLU A 92 25.68 12.74 -27.88
C GLU A 92 25.63 12.75 -29.42
N ASN A 93 24.91 11.80 -30.04
CA ASN A 93 24.66 11.80 -31.48
C ASN A 93 23.22 12.23 -31.80
N PRO A 94 22.99 13.51 -32.17
CA PRO A 94 21.64 14.02 -32.46
C PRO A 94 21.01 13.41 -33.72
N PHE A 95 21.76 12.67 -34.53
CA PHE A 95 21.29 12.00 -35.74
C PHE A 95 21.10 10.49 -35.57
N ALA A 96 21.17 9.97 -34.34
CA ALA A 96 20.96 8.54 -34.09
C ALA A 96 19.54 8.10 -34.49
N ASP A 97 19.45 6.95 -35.17
CA ASP A 97 18.16 6.36 -35.57
C ASP A 97 17.34 6.06 -34.29
N PRO A 98 16.05 6.46 -34.22
CA PRO A 98 15.16 6.11 -33.11
C PRO A 98 15.19 4.62 -32.72
N ARG A 99 15.38 3.71 -33.68
CA ARG A 99 15.50 2.26 -33.39
C ARG A 99 16.80 1.94 -32.66
N GLN A 100 17.91 2.58 -33.02
CA GLN A 100 19.19 2.42 -32.34
C GLN A 100 19.13 2.96 -30.92
N ILE A 101 18.51 4.13 -30.71
CA ILE A 101 18.27 4.70 -29.39
C ILE A 101 17.46 3.73 -28.52
N GLN A 102 16.38 3.16 -29.08
CA GLN A 102 15.56 2.19 -28.35
C GLN A 102 16.34 0.93 -27.97
N GLN A 103 17.18 0.41 -28.88
CA GLN A 103 18.04 -0.75 -28.60
C GLN A 103 19.08 -0.44 -27.52
N GLN A 104 19.70 0.74 -27.56
CA GLN A 104 20.67 1.17 -26.55
C GLN A 104 20.01 1.29 -25.18
N LEU A 105 18.83 1.93 -25.08
CA LEU A 105 18.06 1.98 -23.84
C LEU A 105 17.73 0.59 -23.31
N ALA A 106 17.24 -0.31 -24.18
CA ALA A 106 16.91 -1.69 -23.79
C ALA A 106 18.13 -2.52 -23.40
N SER A 107 19.33 -2.14 -23.85
CA SER A 107 20.60 -2.78 -23.50
C SER A 107 21.16 -2.35 -22.15
N PHE A 108 20.63 -1.27 -21.55
CA PHE A 108 21.10 -0.78 -20.26
C PHE A 108 20.97 -1.85 -19.17
N ARG A 109 22.07 -2.10 -18.46
CA ARG A 109 22.12 -2.96 -17.28
C ARG A 109 22.94 -2.26 -16.21
N HIS A 110 22.43 -2.24 -15.00
CA HIS A 110 23.15 -1.83 -13.81
C HIS A 110 22.72 -2.71 -12.63
N THR A 111 23.58 -2.88 -11.64
CA THR A 111 23.29 -3.72 -10.48
C THR A 111 23.65 -2.93 -9.22
N THR A 112 22.68 -2.78 -8.33
CA THR A 112 22.89 -2.28 -6.98
C THR A 112 23.16 -3.46 -6.04
N ARG A 113 23.24 -3.23 -4.74
CA ARG A 113 23.52 -4.33 -3.79
C ARG A 113 22.50 -5.47 -3.86
N TYR A 114 21.23 -5.14 -4.05
CA TYR A 114 20.11 -6.09 -3.97
C TYR A 114 19.29 -6.18 -5.25
N TYR A 115 19.47 -5.27 -6.21
CA TYR A 115 18.63 -5.18 -7.40
C TYR A 115 19.42 -5.19 -8.69
N ASP A 116 18.86 -5.82 -9.71
CA ASP A 116 19.20 -5.56 -11.09
C ASP A 116 18.29 -4.44 -11.62
N VAL A 117 18.91 -3.43 -12.20
CA VAL A 117 18.27 -2.23 -12.72
C VAL A 117 18.25 -2.28 -14.24
N ARG A 118 17.05 -2.11 -14.81
CA ARG A 118 16.81 -2.13 -16.25
C ARG A 118 15.96 -0.95 -16.68
N LEU A 119 16.13 -0.53 -17.93
CA LEU A 119 15.27 0.46 -18.56
C LEU A 119 14.27 -0.22 -19.50
N SER A 120 13.05 0.31 -19.53
CA SER A 120 12.02 -0.10 -20.49
C SER A 120 11.30 1.12 -21.02
N LEU A 121 10.97 1.11 -22.32
CA LEU A 121 10.16 2.15 -22.93
C LEU A 121 8.74 1.60 -23.12
N VAL A 122 7.77 2.19 -22.44
CA VAL A 122 6.35 1.83 -22.58
C VAL A 122 5.59 2.98 -23.22
N ARG A 123 4.50 2.67 -23.93
CA ARG A 123 3.59 3.71 -24.44
C ARG A 123 2.44 3.90 -23.46
N SER A 124 2.24 5.14 -23.01
CA SER A 124 1.09 5.53 -22.21
C SER A 124 0.41 6.72 -22.89
N GLN A 125 -0.88 6.61 -23.17
CA GLN A 125 -1.65 7.64 -23.90
C GLN A 125 -0.98 8.13 -25.20
N GLY A 126 -0.32 7.21 -25.92
CA GLY A 126 0.40 7.52 -27.16
C GLY A 126 1.79 8.14 -26.98
N GLN A 127 2.18 8.53 -25.76
CA GLN A 127 3.51 9.06 -25.46
C GLN A 127 4.46 7.97 -24.93
N PRO A 128 5.73 7.95 -25.37
CA PRO A 128 6.73 7.05 -24.81
C PRO A 128 7.13 7.52 -23.40
N ILE A 129 7.04 6.61 -22.44
CA ILE A 129 7.50 6.79 -21.06
C ILE A 129 8.67 5.85 -20.82
N LEU A 130 9.79 6.42 -20.38
CA LEU A 130 10.92 5.65 -19.90
C LEU A 130 10.65 5.18 -18.47
N GLN A 131 10.74 3.88 -18.25
CA GLN A 131 10.60 3.23 -16.96
C GLN A 131 11.94 2.68 -16.50
N THR A 132 12.22 2.83 -15.21
CA THR A 132 13.33 2.18 -14.52
C THR A 132 12.77 1.07 -13.66
N LEU A 133 13.17 -0.16 -13.92
CA LEU A 133 12.74 -1.36 -13.22
C LEU A 133 13.85 -1.83 -12.28
N PHE A 134 13.48 -2.06 -11.01
CA PHE A 134 14.32 -2.67 -9.99
C PHE A 134 13.81 -4.10 -9.75
N GLU A 135 14.54 -5.08 -10.28
CA GLU A 135 14.27 -6.50 -10.11
C GLU A 135 15.12 -7.05 -8.97
N LEU A 136 14.49 -7.68 -7.98
CA LEU A 136 15.20 -8.23 -6.83
C LEU A 136 16.11 -9.37 -7.26
N ARG A 137 17.41 -9.24 -6.99
CA ARG A 137 18.45 -10.21 -7.37
C ARG A 137 18.59 -11.34 -6.35
N ASP A 138 18.54 -10.99 -5.07
CA ASP A 138 18.71 -11.93 -3.96
C ASP A 138 17.62 -11.73 -2.92
N ARG A 139 16.75 -12.73 -2.78
CA ARG A 139 15.64 -12.74 -1.81
C ARG A 139 16.12 -12.85 -0.36
N SER A 140 17.29 -13.48 -0.15
CA SER A 140 17.88 -13.62 1.19
C SER A 140 18.64 -12.38 1.66
N GLY A 141 18.81 -11.39 0.77
CA GLY A 141 19.48 -10.13 1.03
C GLY A 141 18.71 -9.21 1.99
N GLY A 142 19.35 -8.12 2.42
CA GLY A 142 18.78 -7.16 3.35
C GLY A 142 18.84 -7.59 4.81
N GLU A 143 18.32 -6.73 5.68
CA GLU A 143 18.42 -6.92 7.13
C GLU A 143 17.06 -7.16 7.77
N SER A 144 16.98 -8.24 8.56
CA SER A 144 15.77 -8.58 9.30
C SER A 144 15.49 -7.56 10.40
N PHE A 145 14.21 -7.38 10.73
CA PHE A 145 13.74 -6.49 11.80
C PHE A 145 14.50 -6.66 13.14
N SER A 146 14.92 -7.88 13.48
CA SER A 146 15.67 -8.17 14.72
C SER A 146 17.11 -7.62 14.72
N THR A 147 17.63 -7.28 13.55
CA THR A 147 19.01 -6.78 13.37
C THR A 147 19.09 -5.31 13.02
N LEU A 148 17.99 -4.70 12.54
CA LEU A 148 17.96 -3.29 12.09
C LEU A 148 18.37 -2.31 13.19
N GLU A 149 18.01 -2.58 14.44
CA GLU A 149 18.30 -1.70 15.58
C GLU A 149 19.77 -1.74 16.02
N LYS A 150 20.53 -2.75 15.60
CA LYS A 150 21.94 -2.87 15.99
C LYS A 150 22.74 -1.73 15.35
N PRO A 151 23.64 -1.05 16.08
CA PRO A 151 24.48 0.01 15.51
C PRO A 151 25.32 -0.43 14.31
N SER A 152 25.68 -1.71 14.26
CA SER A 152 26.44 -2.31 13.16
C SER A 152 25.58 -2.65 11.93
N SER A 153 24.27 -2.43 11.94
CA SER A 153 23.40 -2.80 10.83
C SER A 153 23.72 -1.98 9.57
N ASN A 154 23.58 -2.58 8.41
CA ASN A 154 23.70 -1.89 7.12
C ASN A 154 22.65 -0.77 7.00
N PHE A 155 21.43 -0.97 7.49
CA PHE A 155 20.38 0.03 7.55
C PHE A 155 20.82 1.24 8.37
N ARG A 156 21.37 1.00 9.58
CA ARG A 156 21.90 2.07 10.43
C ARG A 156 23.05 2.80 9.73
N ARG A 157 24.01 2.05 9.17
CA ARG A 157 25.13 2.61 8.41
C ARG A 157 24.68 3.41 7.19
N THR A 158 23.59 3.03 6.53
CA THR A 158 23.02 3.79 5.41
C THR A 158 22.42 5.10 5.93
N ILE A 159 21.52 5.07 6.92
CA ILE A 159 20.85 6.29 7.40
C ILE A 159 21.80 7.24 8.12
N ASP A 160 22.85 6.74 8.78
CA ASP A 160 23.87 7.57 9.46
C ASP A 160 24.72 8.38 8.46
N ARG A 161 24.75 7.98 7.17
CA ARG A 161 25.39 8.75 6.09
C ARG A 161 24.46 9.82 5.51
N LEU A 162 23.17 9.74 5.79
CA LEU A 162 22.16 10.67 5.29
C LEU A 162 21.92 11.77 6.33
N SER A 163 21.64 12.99 5.86
CA SER A 163 21.23 14.08 6.76
C SER A 163 19.72 14.17 6.84
N PRO A 164 19.10 14.11 8.05
CA PRO A 164 17.66 14.28 8.20
C PRO A 164 17.12 15.64 7.74
N SER A 165 17.98 16.67 7.65
CA SER A 165 17.60 17.97 7.10
C SER A 165 17.50 17.97 5.57
N ARG A 166 18.21 17.07 4.90
CA ARG A 166 18.29 16.99 3.42
C ARG A 166 17.52 15.83 2.82
N TYR A 167 17.34 14.75 3.58
CA TYR A 167 16.70 13.52 3.13
C TYR A 167 15.45 13.19 3.94
N SER A 168 14.46 12.65 3.24
CA SER A 168 13.36 11.87 3.81
C SER A 168 13.52 10.41 3.41
N LEU A 169 13.02 9.49 4.23
CA LEU A 169 13.10 8.05 3.94
C LEU A 169 11.75 7.54 3.50
N VAL A 170 11.70 6.75 2.43
CA VAL A 170 10.45 6.20 1.91
C VAL A 170 10.56 4.69 1.76
N PHE A 171 9.56 3.99 2.29
CA PHE A 171 9.53 2.54 2.31
C PHE A 171 8.45 2.00 1.38
N PHE A 172 8.84 1.18 0.41
CA PHE A 172 7.92 0.31 -0.31
C PHE A 172 7.64 -0.93 0.55
N VAL A 173 6.41 -1.09 1.03
CA VAL A 173 6.08 -2.12 2.02
C VAL A 173 5.27 -3.24 1.37
N ARG A 174 5.85 -4.46 1.33
CA ARG A 174 5.15 -5.68 0.91
C ARG A 174 4.26 -6.21 2.03
N PRO A 175 3.23 -7.03 1.72
CA PRO A 175 2.24 -7.48 2.71
C PRO A 175 2.84 -8.31 3.86
N ASP A 176 3.98 -8.94 3.63
CA ASP A 176 4.70 -9.81 4.56
C ASP A 176 5.69 -9.05 5.49
N SER A 177 5.76 -7.72 5.39
CA SER A 177 6.90 -6.95 5.91
C SER A 177 6.54 -5.74 6.77
N PHE A 178 5.35 -5.75 7.38
CA PHE A 178 4.91 -4.67 8.27
C PHE A 178 5.75 -4.55 9.54
N ASP A 179 6.23 -5.66 10.12
CA ASP A 179 7.05 -5.63 11.34
C ASP A 179 8.42 -4.99 11.07
N CYS A 180 9.06 -5.37 9.97
CA CYS A 180 10.26 -4.74 9.47
C CYS A 180 10.06 -3.24 9.23
N PHE A 181 8.98 -2.86 8.55
CA PHE A 181 8.68 -1.44 8.31
C PHE A 181 8.50 -0.67 9.62
N ARG A 182 7.75 -1.22 10.59
CA ARG A 182 7.55 -0.59 11.90
C ARG A 182 8.87 -0.40 12.65
N ALA A 183 9.74 -1.41 12.65
CA ALA A 183 11.05 -1.33 13.28
C ALA A 183 11.94 -0.29 12.59
N ALA A 184 12.04 -0.34 11.25
CA ALA A 184 12.80 0.61 10.46
C ALA A 184 12.33 2.06 10.66
N ARG A 185 11.01 2.27 10.67
CA ARG A 185 10.39 3.59 10.91
C ARG A 185 10.70 4.11 12.32
N ALA A 186 10.62 3.25 13.34
CA ALA A 186 10.95 3.65 14.70
C ALA A 186 12.42 4.10 14.81
N VAL A 187 13.34 3.39 14.16
CA VAL A 187 14.76 3.78 14.09
C VAL A 187 14.93 5.10 13.34
N ALA A 188 14.26 5.28 12.19
CA ALA A 188 14.34 6.47 11.37
C ALA A 188 13.83 7.73 12.10
N TRP A 189 12.70 7.64 12.79
CA TRP A 189 12.16 8.74 13.59
C TRP A 189 13.07 9.10 14.76
N ARG A 190 13.65 8.11 15.46
CA ARG A 190 14.66 8.37 16.51
C ARG A 190 15.91 9.09 15.97
N SER A 191 16.22 8.88 14.69
CA SER A 191 17.28 9.61 13.97
C SER A 191 16.83 10.95 13.38
N GLY A 192 15.58 11.36 13.55
CA GLY A 192 15.05 12.66 13.11
C GLY A 192 14.62 12.73 11.64
N PHE A 193 14.51 11.60 10.93
CA PHE A 193 14.05 11.58 9.54
C PHE A 193 12.52 11.64 9.46
N ASP A 194 12.00 12.36 8.47
CA ASP A 194 10.61 12.21 8.05
C ASP A 194 10.46 10.92 7.24
N VAL A 195 9.37 10.17 7.49
CA VAL A 195 9.19 8.84 6.89
C VAL A 195 7.91 8.77 6.07
N GLY A 196 8.02 8.40 4.80
CA GLY A 196 6.91 8.03 3.94
C GLY A 196 6.83 6.51 3.72
N TRP A 197 5.68 6.02 3.30
CA TRP A 197 5.54 4.62 2.92
C TRP A 197 4.48 4.43 1.84
N GLU A 198 4.67 3.39 1.04
CA GLU A 198 3.72 3.01 0.00
C GLU A 198 3.54 1.49 -0.01
N PRO A 199 2.29 1.00 0.03
CA PRO A 199 2.03 -0.43 -0.07
C PRO A 199 2.37 -0.93 -1.48
N MET A 200 2.99 -2.10 -1.56
CA MET A 200 3.27 -2.79 -2.81
C MET A 200 2.74 -4.22 -2.78
N ALA A 201 2.07 -4.64 -3.86
CA ALA A 201 1.64 -6.03 -4.03
C ALA A 201 2.85 -6.96 -4.19
N ASP A 202 2.74 -8.22 -3.80
CA ASP A 202 3.84 -9.17 -3.94
C ASP A 202 4.22 -9.45 -5.42
N GLY A 203 5.44 -9.92 -5.65
CA GLY A 203 5.93 -10.39 -6.95
C GLY A 203 6.21 -9.30 -8.00
N ARG A 204 5.81 -8.05 -7.77
CA ARG A 204 6.03 -6.95 -8.72
C ARG A 204 7.38 -6.27 -8.52
N ALA A 205 8.12 -6.00 -9.60
CA ALA A 205 9.29 -5.12 -9.56
C ALA A 205 8.91 -3.71 -9.10
N ILE A 206 9.86 -2.98 -8.52
CA ILE A 206 9.68 -1.55 -8.23
C ILE A 206 9.95 -0.80 -9.53
N ILE A 207 9.02 0.08 -9.91
CA ILE A 207 9.08 0.79 -11.18
C ILE A 207 9.03 2.29 -10.92
N PHE A 208 10.03 3.00 -11.42
CA PHE A 208 10.02 4.46 -11.51
C PHE A 208 9.76 4.88 -12.95
N VAL A 209 9.11 6.02 -13.14
CA VAL A 209 8.82 6.57 -14.47
C VAL A 209 9.51 7.93 -14.62
N SER A 210 10.16 8.15 -15.75
CA SER A 210 10.78 9.45 -16.06
C SER A 210 9.70 10.51 -16.33
N GLY A 211 9.93 11.73 -15.84
CA GLY A 211 9.04 12.89 -16.07
C GLY A 211 7.79 12.97 -15.18
N GLY A 212 7.45 11.91 -14.44
CA GLY A 212 6.39 11.94 -13.44
C GLY A 212 6.96 12.23 -12.06
N GLY A 213 7.08 13.50 -11.68
CA GLY A 213 7.54 13.89 -10.34
C GLY A 213 6.70 13.18 -9.28
N ARG A 214 7.25 12.15 -8.62
CA ARG A 214 6.60 11.45 -7.52
C ARG A 214 6.47 12.42 -6.35
N ARG A 215 5.25 12.91 -6.11
CA ARG A 215 4.93 13.69 -4.91
C ARG A 215 4.85 12.71 -3.75
N VAL A 216 5.96 12.57 -3.04
CA VAL A 216 6.01 11.68 -1.88
C VAL A 216 5.53 12.42 -0.65
N THR A 217 4.58 11.80 0.05
CA THR A 217 4.12 12.25 1.36
C THR A 217 4.89 11.54 2.47
N VAL A 218 5.26 12.30 3.49
CA VAL A 218 6.03 11.84 4.64
C VAL A 218 5.35 12.29 5.94
N GLN A 219 5.66 11.59 7.03
CA GLN A 219 5.08 11.75 8.36
C GLN A 219 6.17 11.85 9.43
#